data_AF-Q3SJ67-F1
#
_entry.id   AF-Q3SJ67-F1
#
_cell.length_a   1.000
_cell.length_b   1.000
_cell.length_c   1.000
_cell.angle_alpha   90.00
_cell.angle_beta   90.00
_cell.angle_gamma   90.00
#
_symmetry.space_group_name_H-M   'P 1'
#
loop_
_entity.id
_entity.type
_entity.pdbx_description
1 polymer ?
#
loop_
_entity_poly.entity_id
_entity_poly.type
_entity_poly.pdbx_seq_one_letter_code
_entity_poly.pdbx_strand_id
1 'polypeptide(L)'
;MIEKHRRRKQPRSHPHFVWADPDQFHVERLTAGLTQKSAAEYLGVSLRTVRNWETGCNRIPYPAFKLVRMRAKAIVHVEGWDGWRFDRDGALVTPEGYAFQPWEIQQLRLVVGLARRYVEGRYVAAAPAALPAFAEKVPVLRRVA
;
A
#
# COMPACT_ATOMS: atom_id res chain seq x y z
N MET A 1 -4.57 -43.99 -32.62
CA MET A 1 -3.44 -43.07 -32.33
C MET A 1 -4.06 -41.80 -31.73
N ILE A 2 -3.95 -41.56 -30.42
CA ILE A 2 -4.65 -40.44 -29.77
C ILE A 2 -3.86 -39.16 -30.06
N GLU A 3 -4.39 -38.35 -30.97
CA GLU A 3 -3.90 -37.01 -31.29
C GLU A 3 -3.92 -36.17 -30.00
N LYS A 4 -2.75 -35.91 -29.41
CA LYS A 4 -2.64 -35.03 -28.25
C LYS A 4 -2.98 -33.62 -28.74
N HIS A 5 -4.21 -33.16 -28.50
CA HIS A 5 -4.62 -31.77 -28.71
C HIS A 5 -3.74 -30.85 -27.85
N ARG A 6 -2.60 -30.42 -28.42
CA ARG A 6 -1.71 -29.44 -27.79
C ARG A 6 -2.51 -28.14 -27.72
N ARG A 7 -2.99 -27.79 -26.52
CA ARG A 7 -3.77 -26.56 -26.27
C ARG A 7 -3.11 -25.39 -27.01
N ARG A 8 -3.84 -24.80 -27.98
CA ARG A 8 -3.43 -23.55 -28.62
C ARG A 8 -3.31 -22.51 -27.50
N LYS A 9 -2.10 -21.96 -27.28
CA LYS A 9 -1.89 -20.87 -26.33
C LYS A 9 -2.61 -19.64 -26.89
N GLN A 10 -3.82 -19.38 -26.42
CA GLN A 10 -4.43 -18.10 -26.71
C GLN A 10 -3.60 -16.98 -26.07
N PRO A 11 -3.39 -15.84 -26.74
CA PRO A 11 -2.81 -14.67 -26.11
C PRO A 11 -3.76 -14.27 -24.98
N ARG A 12 -3.32 -14.42 -23.74
CA ARG A 12 -4.12 -14.12 -22.55
C ARG A 12 -4.24 -12.59 -22.47
N SER A 13 -5.26 -12.06 -23.14
CA SER A 13 -5.52 -10.63 -23.29
C SER A 13 -6.61 -10.17 -22.33
N HIS A 14 -6.45 -10.43 -21.03
CA HIS A 14 -7.30 -9.78 -20.02
C HIS A 14 -6.71 -8.39 -19.71
N PRO A 15 -7.51 -7.31 -19.70
CA PRO A 15 -7.03 -5.93 -19.50
C PRO A 15 -6.28 -5.67 -18.17
N HIS A 16 -6.32 -6.61 -17.23
CA HIS A 16 -5.62 -6.52 -15.94
C HIS A 16 -4.38 -7.42 -15.83
N PHE A 17 -3.76 -7.84 -16.93
CA PHE A 17 -2.42 -8.45 -16.91
C PHE A 17 -1.33 -7.40 -16.66
N VAL A 18 -1.51 -6.59 -15.60
CA VAL A 18 -0.43 -5.81 -15.02
C VAL A 18 0.43 -6.81 -14.26
N TRP A 19 1.57 -7.16 -14.83
CA TRP A 19 2.56 -7.98 -14.14
C TRP A 19 3.27 -7.09 -13.13
N ALA A 20 3.55 -7.62 -11.96
CA ALA A 20 4.37 -6.89 -11.02
C ALA A 20 5.81 -6.83 -11.55
N ASP A 21 6.42 -5.68 -11.36
CA ASP A 21 7.83 -5.47 -11.59
C ASP A 21 8.66 -6.34 -10.61
N PRO A 22 9.70 -7.06 -11.07
CA PRO A 22 10.54 -7.89 -10.21
C PRO A 22 11.17 -7.14 -9.03
N ASP A 23 11.67 -5.93 -9.26
CA ASP A 23 12.32 -5.13 -8.22
C ASP A 23 11.28 -4.69 -7.18
N GLN A 24 10.11 -4.24 -7.63
CA GLN A 24 9.01 -3.94 -6.73
C GLN A 24 8.56 -5.17 -5.92
N PHE A 25 8.44 -6.35 -6.55
CA PHE A 25 8.06 -7.57 -5.83
C PHE A 25 9.10 -7.95 -4.77
N HIS A 26 10.39 -7.78 -5.07
CA HIS A 26 11.47 -8.01 -4.12
C HIS A 26 11.37 -7.08 -2.91
N VAL A 27 11.18 -5.78 -3.13
CA VAL A 27 11.02 -4.77 -2.07
C VAL A 27 9.82 -5.11 -1.19
N GLU A 28 8.65 -5.36 -1.80
CA GLU A 28 7.42 -5.66 -1.05
C GLU A 28 7.54 -6.97 -0.25
N ARG A 29 8.25 -7.98 -0.76
CA ARG A 29 8.53 -9.21 0.00
C ARG A 29 9.38 -8.93 1.23
N LEU A 30 10.42 -8.11 1.08
CA LEU A 30 11.28 -7.72 2.19
C LEU A 30 10.52 -6.89 3.24
N THR A 31 9.67 -5.95 2.79
CA THR A 31 8.78 -5.17 3.66
C THR A 31 7.79 -6.08 4.39
N ALA A 32 7.29 -7.13 3.73
CA ALA A 32 6.48 -8.17 4.36
C ALA A 32 7.25 -9.06 5.37
N GLY A 33 8.56 -8.86 5.53
CA GLY A 33 9.41 -9.64 6.43
C GLY A 33 9.58 -11.09 6.00
N LEU A 34 9.34 -11.40 4.72
CA LEU A 34 9.38 -12.77 4.21
C LEU A 34 10.75 -13.07 3.59
N THR A 35 11.31 -14.24 3.88
CA THR A 35 12.37 -14.83 3.05
C THR A 35 11.78 -15.34 1.72
N GLN A 36 12.60 -15.67 0.72
CA GLN A 36 12.09 -16.32 -0.49
C GLN A 36 11.35 -17.65 -0.19
N LYS A 37 11.82 -18.41 0.80
CA LYS A 37 11.19 -19.68 1.20
C LYS A 37 9.83 -19.45 1.87
N SER A 38 9.75 -18.54 2.83
CA SER A 38 8.48 -18.23 3.50
C SER A 38 7.48 -17.57 2.55
N ALA A 39 7.95 -16.78 1.56
CA ALA A 39 7.09 -16.26 0.49
C ALA A 39 6.54 -17.38 -0.40
N ALA A 40 7.35 -18.37 -0.75
CA ALA A 40 6.92 -19.53 -1.52
C ALA A 40 5.82 -20.33 -0.78
N GLU A 41 6.04 -20.58 0.52
CA GLU A 41 5.06 -21.22 1.40
C GLU A 41 3.76 -20.40 1.51
N TYR A 42 3.88 -19.08 1.76
CA TYR A 42 2.74 -18.17 1.87
C TYR A 42 1.90 -18.11 0.60
N LEU A 43 2.54 -18.15 -0.57
CA LEU A 43 1.89 -18.05 -1.87
C LEU A 43 1.47 -19.41 -2.45
N GLY A 44 1.82 -20.52 -1.79
CA GLY A 44 1.53 -21.87 -2.28
C GLY A 44 2.27 -22.22 -3.58
N VAL A 45 3.50 -21.72 -3.76
CA VAL A 45 4.34 -21.97 -4.94
C VAL A 45 5.70 -22.55 -4.57
N SER A 46 6.47 -23.00 -5.56
CA SER A 46 7.84 -23.48 -5.31
C SER A 46 8.82 -22.33 -5.04
N LEU A 47 9.89 -22.59 -4.28
CA LEU A 47 11.00 -21.65 -4.11
C LEU A 47 11.62 -21.22 -5.45
N ARG A 48 11.69 -22.14 -6.42
CA ARG A 48 12.16 -21.85 -7.78
C ARG A 48 11.29 -20.80 -8.47
N THR A 49 9.98 -20.86 -8.26
CA THR A 49 9.03 -19.89 -8.82
C THR A 49 9.31 -18.48 -8.30
N VAL A 50 9.50 -18.32 -6.98
CA VAL A 50 9.82 -17.03 -6.36
C VAL A 50 11.15 -16.48 -6.87
N ARG A 51 12.19 -17.32 -6.97
CA ARG A 51 13.48 -16.91 -7.55
C ARG A 51 13.34 -16.43 -8.98
N ASN A 52 12.63 -17.18 -9.82
CA ASN A 52 12.42 -16.80 -11.22
C ASN A 52 11.61 -15.50 -11.38
N TRP A 53 10.74 -15.19 -10.43
CA TRP A 53 10.01 -13.93 -10.38
C TRP A 53 10.94 -12.77 -10.07
N GLU A 54 11.75 -12.87 -9.01
CA GLU A 54 12.69 -11.82 -8.61
C GLU A 54 13.84 -11.62 -9.61
N THR A 55 14.25 -12.65 -10.35
CA THR A 55 15.25 -12.52 -11.42
C THR A 55 14.67 -12.08 -12.75
N GLY A 56 13.36 -11.81 -12.82
CA GLY A 56 12.66 -11.42 -14.05
C GLY A 56 12.56 -12.53 -15.12
N CYS A 57 13.03 -13.76 -14.83
CA CYS A 57 12.95 -14.88 -15.76
C CYS A 57 11.49 -15.24 -16.09
N ASN A 58 10.59 -15.11 -15.12
CA ASN A 58 9.16 -15.35 -15.28
C ASN A 58 8.35 -14.13 -14.81
N ARG A 59 7.24 -13.86 -15.49
CA ARG A 59 6.31 -12.81 -15.09
C ARG A 59 5.61 -13.15 -13.78
N ILE A 60 5.40 -12.12 -12.96
CA ILE A 60 4.81 -12.24 -11.63
C ILE A 60 3.30 -12.02 -11.71
N PRO A 61 2.47 -13.04 -11.42
CA PRO A 61 1.03 -12.88 -11.43
C PRO A 61 0.59 -11.78 -10.45
N TYR A 62 -0.25 -10.86 -10.91
CA TYR A 62 -0.76 -9.76 -10.09
C TYR A 62 -1.35 -10.20 -8.74
N PRO A 63 -2.10 -11.33 -8.63
CA PRO A 63 -2.59 -11.80 -7.34
C PRO A 63 -1.48 -12.15 -6.33
N ALA A 64 -0.37 -12.73 -6.80
CA ALA A 64 0.76 -13.07 -5.94
C ALA A 64 1.41 -11.81 -5.37
N PHE A 65 1.61 -10.80 -6.22
CA PHE A 65 2.09 -9.49 -5.79
C PHE A 65 1.14 -8.81 -4.79
N LYS A 66 -0.18 -8.83 -5.06
CA LYS A 66 -1.18 -8.23 -4.17
C LYS A 66 -1.23 -8.89 -2.79
N LEU A 67 -1.09 -10.21 -2.72
CA LEU A 67 -1.01 -10.94 -1.45
C LEU A 67 0.25 -10.57 -0.66
N VAL A 68 1.40 -10.43 -1.31
CA VAL A 68 2.62 -9.96 -0.65
C VAL A 68 2.43 -8.54 -0.10
N ARG A 69 1.81 -7.64 -0.87
CA ARG A 69 1.49 -6.28 -0.41
C ARG A 69 0.50 -6.24 0.76
N MET A 70 -0.50 -7.12 0.73
CA MET A 70 -1.42 -7.33 1.85
C MET A 70 -0.67 -7.76 3.11
N ARG A 71 0.28 -8.69 2.96
CA ARG A 71 1.13 -9.15 4.07
C ARG A 71 2.07 -8.07 4.59
N ALA A 72 2.58 -7.21 3.70
CA ALA A 72 3.39 -6.05 4.04
C ALA A 72 2.62 -4.93 4.76
N LYS A 73 1.30 -5.09 4.98
CA LYS A 73 0.41 -4.03 5.51
C LYS A 73 0.42 -2.75 4.63
N ALA A 74 0.95 -2.83 3.41
CA ALA A 74 1.21 -1.70 2.52
C ALA A 74 0.00 -1.36 1.61
N ILE A 75 -1.21 -1.46 2.15
CA ILE A 75 -2.43 -1.16 1.38
C ILE A 75 -2.98 0.19 1.78
N VAL A 76 -2.49 1.23 1.12
CA VAL A 76 -3.34 2.39 0.84
C VAL A 76 -3.16 2.75 -0.62
N HIS A 77 -4.16 2.42 -1.43
CA HIS A 77 -4.26 2.80 -2.84
C HIS A 77 -5.28 3.94 -2.99
N VAL A 78 -5.20 4.91 -2.07
CA VAL A 78 -6.06 6.08 -2.05
C VAL A 78 -5.16 7.28 -2.27
N GLU A 79 -5.56 8.17 -3.17
CA GLU A 79 -4.84 9.42 -3.46
C GLU A 79 -4.51 10.17 -2.16
N GLY A 80 -3.25 10.59 -2.03
CA GLY A 80 -2.73 11.24 -0.82
C GLY A 80 -2.03 10.31 0.18
N TRP A 81 -2.00 9.00 -0.08
CA TRP A 81 -1.20 8.03 0.69
C TRP A 81 0.00 7.48 -0.07
N ASP A 82 0.33 8.07 -1.22
CA ASP A 82 1.50 7.70 -2.02
C ASP A 82 2.78 7.88 -1.20
N GLY A 83 3.64 6.86 -1.18
CA GLY A 83 4.90 6.84 -0.43
C GLY A 83 4.78 6.46 1.07
N TRP A 84 3.57 6.36 1.61
CA TRP A 84 3.35 5.89 2.98
C TRP A 84 3.53 4.37 3.08
N ARG A 85 4.12 3.90 4.17
CA ARG A 85 4.33 2.46 4.43
C ARG A 85 4.33 2.16 5.92
N PHE A 86 4.15 0.89 6.29
CA PHE A 86 4.45 0.44 7.64
C PHE A 86 5.87 -0.14 7.71
N ASP A 87 6.60 0.21 8.76
CA ASP A 87 7.87 -0.44 9.09
C ASP A 87 7.64 -1.83 9.70
N ARG A 88 8.69 -2.64 9.80
CA ARG A 88 8.67 -3.98 10.40
C ARG A 88 8.07 -3.99 11.79
N ASP A 89 8.36 -2.95 12.58
CA ASP A 89 7.91 -2.82 13.97
C ASP A 89 6.49 -2.25 14.08
N GLY A 90 5.83 -1.97 12.95
CA GLY A 90 4.45 -1.49 12.90
C GLY A 90 4.29 0.02 12.97
N ALA A 91 5.39 0.79 12.94
CA ALA A 91 5.35 2.24 12.81
C ALA A 91 4.85 2.65 11.42
N LEU A 92 4.06 3.72 11.34
CA LEU A 92 3.66 4.33 10.07
C LEU A 92 4.77 5.29 9.61
N VAL A 93 5.32 5.06 8.43
CA VAL A 93 6.40 5.86 7.86
C VAL A 93 5.88 6.72 6.72
N THR A 94 6.20 8.00 6.80
CA THR A 94 5.90 9.03 5.80
C THR A 94 6.74 8.86 4.53
N PRO A 95 6.32 9.47 3.41
CA PRO A 95 7.10 9.53 2.18
C PRO A 95 8.48 10.18 2.38
N GLU A 96 8.57 11.15 3.29
CA GLU A 96 9.81 11.86 3.63
C GLU A 96 10.72 11.05 4.58
N GLY A 97 10.24 9.92 5.11
CA GLY A 97 11.03 8.99 5.91
C GLY A 97 10.86 9.09 7.43
N TYR A 98 10.02 9.99 7.94
CA TYR A 98 9.66 10.06 9.36
C TYR A 98 8.75 8.89 9.76
N ALA A 99 9.04 8.25 10.89
CA ALA A 99 8.25 7.15 11.44
C ALA A 99 7.43 7.59 12.65
N PHE A 100 6.18 7.12 12.72
CA PHE A 100 5.26 7.35 13.84
C PHE A 100 4.80 6.01 14.43
N GLN A 101 5.02 5.84 15.72
CA GLN A 101 4.57 4.68 16.46
C GLN A 101 3.05 4.74 16.72
N PRO A 102 2.38 3.60 16.92
CA PRO A 102 0.94 3.58 17.16
C PRO A 102 0.47 4.51 18.30
N TRP A 103 1.22 4.59 19.40
CA TRP A 103 0.88 5.46 20.53
C TRP A 103 1.08 6.95 20.25
N GLU A 104 2.01 7.31 19.35
CA GLU A 104 2.22 8.69 18.91
C GLU A 104 1.05 9.16 18.02
N ILE A 105 0.57 8.26 17.16
CA ILE A 105 -0.59 8.50 16.29
C ILE A 105 -1.89 8.60 17.08
N GLN A 106 -2.05 7.85 18.17
CA GLN A 106 -3.26 7.93 19.02
C GLN A 106 -3.51 9.34 19.55
N GLN A 107 -2.45 10.12 19.79
CA GLN A 107 -2.56 11.50 20.25
C GLN A 107 -2.92 12.48 19.11
N LEU A 108 -2.74 12.10 17.84
CA LEU A 108 -3.04 12.97 16.70
C LEU A 108 -4.50 13.39 16.65
N ARG A 109 -5.45 12.57 17.13
CA ARG A 109 -6.85 12.99 17.23
C ARG A 109 -7.02 14.26 18.06
N LEU A 110 -6.33 14.33 19.21
CA LEU A 110 -6.41 15.49 20.11
C LEU A 110 -5.74 16.71 19.47
N VAL A 111 -4.54 16.53 18.91
CA VAL A 111 -3.78 17.60 18.26
C VAL A 111 -4.53 18.17 17.06
N VAL A 112 -4.98 17.31 16.15
CA VAL A 112 -5.76 17.73 14.97
C VAL A 112 -7.10 18.31 15.39
N GLY A 113 -7.75 17.76 16.42
CA GLY A 113 -9.01 18.27 16.95
C GLY A 113 -8.90 19.67 17.56
N LEU A 114 -7.84 19.94 18.33
CA LEU A 114 -7.55 21.26 18.87
C LEU A 114 -7.21 22.26 17.76
N ALA A 115 -6.36 21.88 16.81
CA ALA A 115 -6.01 22.72 15.67
C ALA A 115 -7.25 23.11 14.84
N ARG A 116 -8.16 22.16 14.58
CA ARG A 116 -9.43 22.44 13.89
C ARG A 116 -10.31 23.41 14.66
N ARG A 117 -10.52 23.18 15.97
CA ARG A 117 -11.31 24.10 16.80
C ARG A 117 -10.72 25.49 16.89
N TYR A 118 -9.40 25.61 16.96
CA TYR A 118 -8.72 26.88 16.92
C TYR A 118 -9.00 27.62 15.60
N VAL A 119 -8.89 26.90 14.48
CA VAL A 119 -9.18 27.42 13.15
C VAL A 119 -10.66 27.78 12.99
N GLU A 120 -11.60 26.95 13.45
CA GLU A 120 -13.05 27.21 13.48
C GLU A 120 -13.42 28.44 14.34
N GLY A 121 -12.89 28.54 15.56
CA GLY A 121 -13.11 29.69 16.42
C GLY A 121 -12.57 30.99 15.81
N ARG A 122 -11.47 30.89 15.04
CA ARG A 122 -10.91 32.01 14.29
C ARG A 122 -11.71 32.32 13.02
N TYR A 123 -12.29 31.33 12.34
CA TYR A 123 -13.23 31.53 11.23
C TYR A 123 -14.49 32.27 11.66
N VAL A 124 -15.05 31.95 12.84
CA VAL A 124 -16.25 32.63 13.35
C VAL A 124 -15.95 34.08 13.78
N ALA A 125 -14.72 34.35 14.22
CA ALA A 125 -14.33 35.65 14.77
C ALA A 125 -13.71 36.65 13.76
N ALA A 126 -13.26 36.22 12.58
CA ALA A 126 -12.57 37.06 11.61
C ALA A 126 -13.27 37.09 10.24
N ALA A 127 -13.63 38.28 9.75
CA ALA A 127 -14.03 38.49 8.36
C ALA A 127 -12.89 38.02 7.40
N PRO A 128 -13.22 37.46 6.22
CA PRO A 128 -12.35 36.51 5.53
C PRO A 128 -11.16 37.19 4.84
N ALA A 129 -10.03 37.27 5.53
CA ALA A 129 -8.74 37.32 4.86
C ALA A 129 -8.40 35.91 4.37
N ALA A 130 -8.05 35.79 3.09
CA ALA A 130 -7.87 34.56 2.32
C ALA A 130 -7.38 33.36 3.15
N LEU A 131 -8.20 32.31 3.17
CA LEU A 131 -7.96 31.10 3.96
C LEU A 131 -6.77 30.31 3.39
N PRO A 132 -6.03 29.54 4.22
CA PRO A 132 -5.05 28.61 3.70
C PRO A 132 -5.74 27.45 2.96
N ALA A 133 -5.18 27.01 1.84
CA ALA A 133 -5.79 26.05 0.91
C ALA A 133 -6.22 24.69 1.52
N PHE A 134 -5.73 24.31 2.70
CA PHE A 134 -6.14 23.09 3.39
C PHE A 134 -7.45 23.23 4.20
N ALA A 135 -7.97 24.46 4.35
CA ALA A 135 -9.22 24.77 5.05
C ALA A 135 -10.42 23.98 4.52
N GLU A 136 -10.46 23.72 3.22
CA GLU A 136 -11.53 22.97 2.55
C GLU A 136 -11.59 21.49 2.99
N LYS A 137 -10.49 20.95 3.53
CA LYS A 137 -10.38 19.54 3.96
C LYS A 137 -10.75 19.31 5.43
N VAL A 138 -11.07 20.39 6.17
CA VAL A 138 -11.44 20.36 7.59
C VAL A 138 -12.72 19.54 7.93
N PRO A 139 -13.77 19.43 7.09
CA PRO A 139 -15.02 18.77 7.49
C PRO A 139 -15.00 17.22 7.46
N VAL A 140 -13.90 16.55 7.08
CA VAL A 140 -13.89 15.09 6.83
C VAL A 140 -13.45 14.24 8.03
N LEU A 141 -14.04 14.44 9.22
CA LEU A 141 -14.00 13.40 10.27
C LEU A 141 -15.43 13.08 10.71
N ARG A 142 -16.18 12.44 9.80
CA ARG A 142 -17.35 11.66 10.22
C ARG A 142 -16.86 10.55 11.14
N ARG A 143 -17.52 10.35 12.28
CA ARG A 143 -17.50 9.03 12.94
C ARG A 143 -17.97 8.04 11.86
N VAL A 144 -17.06 7.22 11.35
CA VAL A 144 -17.46 6.03 10.60
C VAL A 144 -18.07 5.12 11.65
N ALA A 145 -19.39 4.90 11.54
CA ALA A 145 -20.15 4.02 12.42
C ALA A 145 -19.66 2.57 12.29
#